data_AF-A0A7Z2SSY6-F1
#
_entry.id   AF-A0A7Z2SSY6-F1
#
_cell.length_a   1.000
_cell.length_b   1.000
_cell.length_c   1.000
_cell.angle_alpha   90.00
_cell.angle_beta   90.00
_cell.angle_gamma   90.00
#
_symmetry.space_group_name_H-M   'P 1'
#
loop_
_entity.id
_entity.type
_entity.pdbx_description
1 polymer ?
#
loop_
_entity_poly.entity_id
_entity_poly.type
_entity_poly.pdbx_seq_one_letter_code
_entity_poly.pdbx_strand_id
1 'polypeptide(L)' 'MRNIVNEAGEIVAKATRDGTLVGGHHRIAMEVSQGQKLFWEDTGGPVNPGGFFRHPVSSLRHTA' A
#
# COMPACT_ATOMS: atom_id res chain seq x y z
N MET A 1 -8.54 -7.98 -8.52
CA MET A 1 -7.46 -7.69 -7.54
C MET A 1 -6.19 -7.41 -8.33
N ARG A 2 -5.31 -6.56 -7.83
CA ARG A 2 -4.04 -6.16 -8.45
C ARG A 2 -2.91 -6.39 -7.46
N ASN A 3 -1.80 -6.88 -7.96
CA ASN A 3 -0.58 -7.00 -7.17
C ASN A 3 0.21 -5.71 -7.27
N ILE A 4 0.88 -5.38 -6.17
CA ILE A 4 1.84 -4.29 -6.07
C ILE A 4 3.21 -4.94 -5.98
N VAL A 5 4.10 -4.53 -6.86
CA VAL A 5 5.47 -5.02 -6.93
C VAL A 5 6.47 -3.89 -6.65
N ASN A 6 7.65 -4.24 -6.17
CA ASN A 6 8.77 -3.30 -6.05
C ASN A 6 9.55 -3.22 -7.38
N GLU A 7 10.62 -2.40 -7.39
CA GLU A 7 11.53 -2.31 -8.55
C GLU A 7 12.19 -3.64 -8.94
N ALA A 8 12.35 -4.58 -8.01
CA ALA A 8 12.88 -5.91 -8.29
C ALA A 8 11.83 -6.86 -8.88
N GLY A 9 10.57 -6.41 -9.05
CA GLY A 9 9.46 -7.23 -9.52
C GLY A 9 8.90 -8.18 -8.46
N GLU A 10 9.29 -8.03 -7.20
CA GLU A 10 8.79 -8.85 -6.10
C GLU A 10 7.42 -8.37 -5.64
N ILE A 11 6.51 -9.29 -5.36
CA ILE A 11 5.18 -8.98 -4.87
C ILE A 11 5.27 -8.51 -3.41
N VAL A 12 4.95 -7.24 -3.19
CA VAL A 12 4.98 -6.58 -1.89
C VAL A 12 3.61 -6.65 -1.22
N ALA A 13 2.55 -6.42 -1.99
CA ALA A 13 1.19 -6.31 -1.47
C ALA A 13 0.13 -6.62 -2.53
N LYS A 14 -1.11 -6.76 -2.07
CA LYS A 14 -2.29 -6.94 -2.94
C LYS A 14 -3.31 -5.89 -2.63
N ALA A 15 -3.88 -5.28 -3.66
CA ALA A 15 -4.94 -4.29 -3.52
C ALA A 15 -6.11 -4.58 -4.48
N THR A 16 -7.26 -4.00 -4.17
CA THR A 16 -8.39 -3.93 -5.10
C THR A 16 -8.11 -2.90 -6.19
N ARG A 17 -8.92 -2.92 -7.25
CA ARG A 17 -8.80 -1.94 -8.35
C ARG A 17 -9.09 -0.52 -7.87
N ASP A 18 -9.90 -0.39 -6.83
CA ASP A 18 -10.28 0.86 -6.17
C ASP A 18 -9.18 1.40 -5.24
N GLY A 19 -8.03 0.75 -5.15
CA GLY A 19 -6.91 1.21 -4.33
C GLY A 19 -7.07 0.87 -2.84
N THR A 20 -7.85 -0.15 -2.49
CA THR A 20 -7.90 -0.66 -1.11
C THR A 20 -6.91 -1.81 -0.95
N LEU A 21 -5.99 -1.75 0.02
CA LEU A 21 -5.12 -2.89 0.34
C LEU A 21 -5.95 -4.05 0.89
N VAL A 22 -5.78 -5.22 0.27
CA VAL A 22 -6.38 -6.48 0.70
C VAL A 22 -5.39 -7.26 1.58
N GLY A 23 -4.09 -7.04 1.39
CA GLY A 23 -3.06 -7.71 2.19
C GLY A 23 -1.66 -7.14 1.95
N GLY A 24 -0.74 -7.43 2.88
CA GLY A 24 0.64 -6.95 2.82
C GLY A 24 0.86 -5.56 3.43
N HIS A 25 -0.04 -5.07 4.29
CA HIS A 25 0.06 -3.77 4.98
C HIS A 25 1.42 -3.54 5.65
N HIS A 26 1.97 -4.57 6.29
CA HIS A 26 3.28 -4.47 6.94
C HIS A 26 4.41 -4.36 5.92
N ARG A 27 4.44 -5.22 4.90
CA ARG A 27 5.51 -5.24 3.89
C ARG A 27 5.50 -3.96 3.04
N ILE A 28 4.33 -3.50 2.60
CA ILE A 28 4.23 -2.23 1.86
C ILE A 28 4.63 -1.03 2.72
N ALA A 29 4.34 -1.04 4.02
CA ALA A 29 4.83 0.02 4.92
C ALA A 29 6.35 0.04 4.98
N MET A 30 6.99 -1.13 5.08
CA MET A 30 8.44 -1.24 5.12
C MET A 30 9.09 -0.71 3.84
N GLU A 31 8.60 -1.10 2.67
CA GLU A 31 9.17 -0.64 1.39
C GLU A 31 9.01 0.89 1.24
N VAL A 32 7.86 1.41 1.67
CA VAL A 32 7.57 2.85 1.62
C VAL A 32 8.43 3.63 2.60
N SER A 33 8.66 3.09 3.81
CA SER A 33 9.60 3.66 4.78
C SER A 33 11.05 3.63 4.29
N GLN A 34 11.41 2.65 3.46
CA GLN A 34 12.72 2.58 2.80
C GLN A 34 12.81 3.51 1.57
N GLY A 35 11.72 4.20 1.21
CA GLY A 35 11.68 5.07 0.04
C GLY A 35 11.69 4.32 -1.30
N GLN A 36 11.36 3.01 -1.28
CA GLN A 36 11.33 2.21 -2.49
C GLN A 36 10.11 2.58 -3.34
N LYS A 37 10.32 2.57 -4.67
CA LYS A 37 9.23 2.76 -5.62
C LYS A 37 8.45 1.47 -5.78
N LEU A 38 7.14 1.64 -5.79
CA LEU A 38 6.19 0.56 -5.94
C LEU A 38 5.39 0.77 -7.21
N PHE A 39 5.03 -0.33 -7.86
CA PHE A 39 4.36 -0.33 -9.15
C PHE A 39 3.20 -1.33 -9.14
N TRP A 40 2.19 -1.03 -9.96
CA TRP A 40 1.15 -2.00 -10.27
C TRP A 40 1.71 -3.08 -11.19
N GLU A 41 1.62 -4.35 -10.79
CA GLU A 41 2.07 -5.49 -11.62
C GLU A 41 1.38 -5.51 -13.00
N ASP A 42 0.08 -5.17 -13.00
CA ASP A 42 -0.78 -5.20 -14.19
C ASP A 42 -0.50 -4.07 -15.19
N THR A 43 -0.13 -2.89 -14.71
CA THR A 43 -0.05 -1.68 -15.56
C THR A 43 1.34 -1.08 -15.61
N GLY A 44 2.27 -1.53 -14.76
CA GLY A 44 3.60 -0.94 -14.56
C GLY A 44 3.57 0.49 -14.01
N GLY A 45 2.38 1.02 -13.72
CA GLY A 45 2.21 2.39 -13.26
C GLY A 45 2.67 2.56 -11.82
N PRO A 46 3.23 3.72 -11.45
CA PRO A 46 3.60 4.01 -10.07
C PRO A 46 2.37 3.96 -9.17
N VAL A 47 2.48 3.28 -8.02
CA VAL A 47 1.43 3.31 -7.00
C VAL A 47 1.72 4.46 -6.03
N ASN A 48 0.68 5.13 -5.55
CA ASN A 48 0.79 6.11 -4.48
C ASN A 48 0.54 5.42 -3.13
N PRO A 49 1.58 5.10 -2.35
CA PRO A 49 1.41 4.41 -1.08
C PRO A 49 0.74 5.26 0.01
N GLY A 50 0.83 6.60 -0.08
CA GLY A 50 0.25 7.51 0.92
C GLY A 50 -1.27 7.39 1.05
N GLY A 51 -1.95 6.92 0.00
CA GLY A 51 -3.39 6.64 0.04
C GLY A 51 -3.75 5.43 0.90
N PHE A 52 -2.86 4.44 1.02
CA PHE A 52 -3.11 3.23 1.80
C PHE A 52 -2.97 3.43 3.31
N PHE A 53 -2.07 4.33 3.72
CA PHE A 53 -1.81 4.63 5.12
C PHE A 53 -2.66 5.78 5.64
N ARG A 54 -3.60 6.29 4.84
CA ARG A 54 -4.52 7.32 5.29
C ARG A 54 -5.54 6.67 6.21
N HIS A 55 -5.23 6.67 7.50
CA HIS A 55 -6.18 6.36 8.55
C HIS A 55 -7.39 7.28 8.39
N PRO A 56 -8.64 6.78 8.40
CA PRO A 56 -9.78 7.66 8.58
C PRO A 56 -9.56 8.41 9.89
N VAL A 57 -9.55 9.74 9.82
CA VAL A 57 -9.51 10.64 10.97
C VAL A 57 -10.86 10.53 11.69
N SER A 58 -11.08 9.42 12.38
CA SER A 58 -12.16 9.25 13.35
C SER A 58 -11.91 7.99 14.17
N SER A 59 -11.09 8.12 15.19
CA SER A 59 -11.35 7.41 16.44
C SER A 59 -10.98 8.36 17.55
N LEU A 60 -11.96 9.19 17.89
CA LEU A 60 -12.13 9.79 19.20
C LEU A 60 -12.13 8.62 20.22
N ARG A 61 -10.96 8.12 20.60
CA ARG A 61 -10.85 7.23 21.74
C ARG A 61 -10.88 8.12 22.97
N HIS A 62 -12.07 8.21 23.57
CA HIS A 62 -12.23 8.59 24.95
C HIS A 62 -11.22 7.80 25.80
N THR A 63 -10.24 8.49 26.36
CA THR A 63 -9.63 8.07 27.63
C THR A 63 -10.40 8.79 28.72
N ALA A 64 -10.99 7.96 29.58
CA ALA A 64 -11.83 8.30 30.72
C ALA A 64 -11.10 9.13 31.78
#